data_AF-A0A2W6DDS7-F1
#
_entry.id   AF-A0A2W6DDS7-F1
#
_cell.length_a   1.000
_cell.length_b   1.000
_cell.length_c   1.000
_cell.angle_alpha   90.00
_cell.angle_beta   90.00
_cell.angle_gamma   90.00
#
_symmetry.space_group_name_H-M   'P 1'
#
loop_
_entity.id
_entity.type
_entity.pdbx_description
1 polymer ?
#
loop_
_entity_poly.entity_id
_entity_poly.type
_entity_poly.pdbx_seq_one_letter_code
_entity_poly.pdbx_strand_id
1 'polypeptide(L)'
;MAVHSALAIPLRTGAGVFGVMNLYAHRRDAFDENAWLAGELFATPACVAVSNAQVLDQARRLVLQLQAVLAHRAVIDRAIGILRGREGGSADDASDLLRRLSREQHRELRTVAAGVIDDAVLQARAAPNDAWAPSPPARQSNRGRCQRRAATSASLC
;
A
#
# COMPACT_ATOMS: atom_id res chain seq x y z
N MET A 1 2.65 1.87 49.10
CA MET A 1 4.11 1.58 49.14
C MET A 1 4.80 2.73 48.43
N ALA A 2 5.65 3.51 49.10
CA ALA A 2 6.30 4.68 48.51
C ALA A 2 7.65 4.31 47.88
N VAL A 3 8.07 5.03 46.85
CA VAL A 3 9.43 4.92 46.29
C VAL A 3 10.37 5.69 47.21
N HIS A 4 11.47 5.05 47.63
CA HIS A 4 12.40 5.60 48.61
C HIS A 4 13.83 5.74 48.08
N SER A 5 14.11 5.21 46.89
CA SER A 5 15.41 5.34 46.22
C SER A 5 15.21 5.28 44.71
N ALA A 6 16.04 6.00 43.95
CA ALA A 6 16.03 6.04 42.49
C ALA A 6 17.47 6.11 41.96
N LEU A 7 17.70 5.46 40.83
CA LEU A 7 18.97 5.45 40.12
C LEU A 7 18.70 5.71 38.63
N ALA A 8 19.36 6.73 38.07
CA ALA A 8 19.24 7.11 36.67
C ALA A 8 20.57 6.85 35.95
N ILE A 9 20.53 5.97 34.95
CA ILE A 9 21.72 5.55 34.19
C ILE A 9 21.53 5.98 32.74
N PRO A 10 22.45 6.78 32.18
CA PRO A 10 22.31 7.26 30.81
C PRO A 10 22.55 6.12 29.82
N LEU A 11 21.64 5.95 28.87
CA LEU A 11 21.80 5.08 27.71
C LEU A 11 22.65 5.83 26.68
N ARG A 12 23.92 5.47 26.54
CA ARG A 12 24.87 6.17 25.65
C ARG A 12 25.43 5.23 24.60
N THR A 13 25.75 5.81 23.44
CA THR A 13 26.62 5.21 22.42
C THR A 13 27.72 6.21 22.04
N GLY A 14 28.63 5.81 21.16
CA GLY A 14 29.63 6.74 20.60
C GLY A 14 29.04 7.99 19.93
N ALA A 15 27.76 7.96 19.55
CA ALA A 15 27.04 9.09 18.97
C ALA A 15 26.41 10.05 20.01
N GLY A 16 26.44 9.72 21.31
CA GLY A 16 25.90 10.56 22.39
C GLY A 16 24.91 9.83 23.30
N VAL A 17 24.15 10.62 24.08
CA VAL A 17 23.09 10.12 24.98
C VAL A 17 21.83 9.89 24.17
N PHE A 18 21.36 8.65 24.15
CA PHE A 18 20.13 8.23 23.50
C PHE A 18 18.92 8.33 24.45
N GLY A 19 19.14 8.12 25.75
CA GLY A 19 18.08 8.17 26.75
C GLY A 19 18.60 7.92 28.15
N VAL A 20 17.69 7.63 29.07
CA VAL A 20 18.01 7.33 30.47
C VAL A 20 17.18 6.13 30.92
N MET A 21 17.84 5.17 31.56
CA MET A 21 17.22 4.07 32.27
C MET A 21 17.05 4.45 33.73
N ASN A 22 15.79 4.55 34.19
CA ASN A 22 15.46 4.86 35.57
C ASN A 22 15.07 3.59 36.32
N LEU A 23 15.76 3.34 37.42
CA LEU A 23 15.50 2.25 38.35
C LEU A 23 14.92 2.84 39.63
N TYR A 24 13.88 2.21 40.17
CA TYR A 24 13.19 2.66 41.38
C TYR A 24 13.13 1.55 42.40
N ALA A 25 13.29 1.89 43.68
CA ALA A 25 13.22 0.95 44.77
C ALA A 25 12.40 1.48 45.95
N HIS A 26 11.74 0.56 46.65
CA HIS A 26 11.00 0.84 47.89
C HIS A 26 11.89 0.80 49.14
N ARG A 27 13.10 0.26 49.06
CA ARG A 27 14.08 0.32 50.16
C ARG A 27 14.85 1.63 50.06
N ARG A 28 15.14 2.27 51.20
CA ARG A 28 16.07 3.42 51.27
C ARG A 28 17.48 2.94 50.90
N ASP A 29 18.23 3.79 50.22
CA ASP A 29 19.64 3.52 49.84
C ASP A 29 19.84 2.16 49.17
N ALA A 30 18.91 1.79 48.28
CA ALA A 30 18.87 0.46 47.68
C ALA A 30 19.95 0.22 46.62
N PHE A 31 20.52 1.30 46.08
CA PHE A 31 21.51 1.26 45.01
C PHE A 31 22.89 1.60 45.55
N ASP A 32 23.74 0.60 45.63
CA ASP A 32 25.15 0.73 45.96
C ASP A 32 26.01 0.81 44.69
N GLU A 33 27.33 0.85 44.86
CA GLU A 33 28.29 0.92 43.76
C GLU A 33 28.20 -0.31 42.82
N ASN A 34 27.87 -1.49 43.36
CA ASN A 34 27.66 -2.69 42.56
C ASN A 34 26.40 -2.58 41.69
N ALA A 35 25.32 -2.02 42.22
CA ALA A 35 24.11 -1.75 41.47
C ALA A 35 24.35 -0.72 40.35
N TRP A 36 25.17 0.31 40.61
CA TRP A 36 25.60 1.25 39.59
C TRP A 36 26.37 0.55 38.46
N LEU A 37 27.40 -0.24 38.82
CA LEU A 37 28.24 -0.95 37.84
C LEU A 37 27.43 -1.94 37.00
N ALA A 38 26.54 -2.71 37.62
CA ALA A 38 25.66 -3.63 36.93
C ALA A 38 24.71 -2.91 35.96
N GLY A 39 24.18 -1.76 36.38
CA GLY A 39 23.31 -0.94 35.55
C GLY A 39 24.03 -0.29 34.37
N GLU A 40 25.28 0.18 34.54
CA GLU A 40 26.13 0.67 33.45
C GLU A 40 26.47 -0.43 32.43
N LEU A 41 26.79 -1.65 32.90
CA LEU A 41 27.00 -2.81 32.03
C LEU A 41 25.75 -3.14 31.19
N PHE A 42 24.56 -2.90 31.74
CA PHE A 42 23.31 -3.11 31.02
C PHE A 42 22.93 -1.94 30.10
N ALA A 43 23.39 -0.72 30.40
CA ALA A 43 22.99 0.49 29.69
C ALA A 43 23.38 0.46 28.20
N THR A 44 24.57 -0.05 27.87
CA THR A 44 25.02 -0.11 26.47
C THR A 44 24.18 -1.06 25.62
N PRO A 45 24.00 -2.36 25.96
CA PRO A 45 23.15 -3.25 25.18
C PRO A 45 21.67 -2.81 25.18
N ALA A 46 21.17 -2.24 26.28
CA ALA A 46 19.83 -1.66 26.32
C ALA A 46 19.68 -0.50 25.33
N CYS A 47 20.67 0.39 25.26
CA CYS A 47 20.68 1.49 24.30
C CYS A 47 20.61 0.99 22.85
N VAL A 48 21.41 -0.02 22.50
CA VAL A 48 21.42 -0.63 21.16
C VAL A 48 20.07 -1.28 20.84
N ALA A 49 19.51 -2.05 21.78
CA ALA A 49 18.23 -2.71 21.60
C ALA A 49 17.08 -1.72 21.37
N VAL A 50 16.99 -0.67 22.18
CA VAL A 50 15.93 0.36 22.05
C VAL A 50 16.12 1.16 20.75
N SER A 51 17.35 1.51 20.38
CA SER A 51 17.64 2.17 19.10
C SER A 51 17.17 1.33 17.91
N ASN A 52 17.52 0.05 17.88
CA ASN A 52 17.08 -0.87 16.83
C ASN A 52 15.56 -1.04 16.80
N ALA A 53 14.91 -1.11 17.97
CA ALA A 53 13.46 -1.20 18.07
C ALA A 53 12.77 0.05 17.51
N GLN A 54 13.31 1.25 17.77
CA GLN A 54 12.78 2.50 17.21
C GLN A 54 12.93 2.56 15.69
N VAL A 55 14.10 2.18 15.16
CA VAL A 55 14.33 2.12 13.70
C VAL A 55 13.37 1.14 13.03
N LEU A 56 13.18 -0.05 13.62
CA LEU A 56 12.25 -1.05 13.12
C LEU A 56 10.79 -0.57 13.15
N ASP A 57 10.39 0.08 14.24
CA ASP A 57 9.04 0.64 14.38
C ASP A 57 8.77 1.74 13.35
N GLN A 58 9.72 2.65 13.14
CA GLN A 58 9.64 3.68 12.10
C GLN A 58 9.51 3.09 10.70
N ALA A 59 10.34 2.09 10.37
CA ALA A 59 10.28 1.41 9.08
C ALA A 59 8.92 0.71 8.87
N ARG A 60 8.39 0.04 9.90
CA ARG A 60 7.05 -0.58 9.86
C ARG A 60 5.94 0.43 9.65
N ARG A 61 5.96 1.56 10.37
CA ARG A 61 4.98 2.65 10.19
C ARG A 61 5.01 3.20 8.76
N LEU A 62 6.20 3.41 8.21
CA LEU A 62 6.34 3.88 6.82
C LEU A 62 5.76 2.87 5.82
N VAL A 63 6.07 1.59 5.98
CA VAL A 63 5.50 0.52 5.13
C VAL A 63 3.98 0.52 5.21
N LEU A 64 3.40 0.61 6.40
CA LEU A 64 1.94 0.66 6.58
C LEU A 64 1.32 1.89 5.92
N GLN A 65 1.95 3.06 6.04
CA GLN A 65 1.52 4.29 5.38
C GLN A 65 1.55 4.15 3.86
N LEU A 66 2.63 3.61 3.30
CA LEU A 66 2.75 3.37 1.86
C LEU A 66 1.72 2.35 1.36
N GLN A 67 1.51 1.27 2.09
CA GLN A 67 0.49 0.27 1.77
C GLN A 67 -0.92 0.86 1.79
N ALA A 68 -1.24 1.72 2.76
CA ALA A 68 -2.53 2.41 2.80
C ALA A 68 -2.74 3.29 1.57
N VAL A 69 -1.72 4.06 1.16
CA VAL A 69 -1.77 4.89 -0.05
C VAL A 69 -1.97 4.04 -1.31
N LEU A 70 -1.22 2.94 -1.45
CA LEU A 70 -1.34 2.04 -2.60
C LEU A 70 -2.70 1.32 -2.66
N ALA A 71 -3.25 0.92 -1.51
CA ALA A 71 -4.56 0.30 -1.44
C ALA A 71 -5.67 1.23 -1.98
N HIS A 72 -5.56 2.55 -1.72
CA HIS A 72 -6.50 3.52 -2.27
C HIS A 72 -6.39 3.65 -3.79
N ARG A 73 -5.18 3.60 -4.34
CA ARG A 73 -4.95 3.70 -5.78
C ARG A 73 -5.59 2.55 -6.55
N ALA A 74 -5.49 1.32 -6.05
CA ALA A 74 -6.09 0.16 -6.72
C ALA A 74 -7.62 0.27 -6.87
N VAL A 75 -8.31 0.80 -5.85
CA VAL A 75 -9.77 1.04 -5.88
C VAL A 75 -10.11 2.14 -6.89
N ILE A 76 -9.36 3.23 -6.90
CA ILE A 76 -9.56 4.35 -7.83
C ILE A 76 -9.32 3.89 -9.27
N ASP A 77 -8.23 3.18 -9.56
CA ASP A 77 -7.89 2.70 -10.90
C ASP A 77 -8.95 1.72 -11.42
N ARG A 78 -9.52 0.87 -10.55
CA ARG A 78 -10.64 -0.01 -10.90
C ARG A 78 -11.91 0.77 -11.23
N ALA A 79 -12.25 1.80 -10.45
CA ALA A 79 -13.40 2.66 -10.72
C ALA A 79 -13.23 3.44 -12.04
N ILE A 80 -12.03 3.96 -12.31
CA ILE A 80 -11.68 4.59 -13.60
C ILE A 80 -11.92 3.61 -14.75
N GLY A 81 -11.46 2.36 -14.63
CA GLY A 81 -11.69 1.33 -15.63
C GLY A 81 -13.18 1.07 -15.91
N ILE A 82 -14.01 1.02 -14.85
CA ILE A 82 -15.47 0.85 -14.96
C ILE A 82 -16.12 2.04 -15.67
N LEU A 83 -15.78 3.28 -15.28
CA LEU A 83 -16.32 4.49 -15.90
C LEU A 83 -15.97 4.57 -17.38
N ARG A 84 -14.71 4.30 -17.74
CA ARG A 84 -14.27 4.23 -19.14
C ARG A 84 -15.01 3.16 -19.95
N GLY A 85 -15.31 2.02 -19.33
CA GLY A 85 -16.08 0.95 -19.97
C GLY A 85 -17.54 1.34 -20.27
N ARG A 86 -18.12 2.26 -19.48
CA ARG A 86 -19.50 2.72 -19.63
C ARG A 86 -19.64 3.90 -20.58
N GLU A 87 -18.78 4.92 -20.41
CA GLU A 87 -18.93 6.23 -21.05
C GLU A 87 -17.93 6.44 -22.20
N GLY A 88 -16.93 5.57 -22.34
CA GLY A 88 -15.78 5.79 -23.23
C GLY A 88 -14.79 6.80 -22.64
N GLY A 89 -13.96 7.41 -23.50
CA GLY A 89 -13.05 8.49 -23.10
C GLY A 89 -11.69 8.05 -22.53
N SER A 90 -10.89 9.05 -22.14
CA SER A 90 -9.54 8.84 -21.60
C SER A 90 -9.56 8.49 -20.11
N ALA A 91 -8.41 8.03 -19.58
CA ALA A 91 -8.27 7.79 -18.16
C ALA A 91 -8.31 9.08 -17.33
N ASP A 92 -7.84 10.18 -17.90
CA ASP A 92 -7.82 11.48 -17.25
C ASP A 92 -9.24 12.03 -17.10
N ASP A 93 -10.09 11.90 -18.13
CA ASP A 93 -11.50 12.32 -18.08
C ASP A 93 -12.27 11.62 -16.95
N ALA A 94 -12.10 10.30 -16.83
CA ALA A 94 -12.74 9.52 -15.77
C ALA A 94 -12.19 9.83 -14.37
N SER A 95 -10.89 10.11 -14.27
CA SER A 95 -10.26 10.55 -13.01
C SER A 95 -10.79 11.91 -12.56
N ASP A 96 -10.93 12.86 -13.49
CA ASP A 96 -11.47 14.18 -13.20
C ASP A 96 -12.96 14.15 -12.86
N LEU A 97 -13.72 13.25 -13.50
CA LEU A 97 -15.10 12.96 -13.13
C LEU A 97 -15.20 12.47 -11.67
N LEU A 98 -14.40 11.47 -11.28
CA LEU A 98 -14.39 10.97 -9.89
C LEU A 98 -14.02 12.06 -8.88
N ARG A 99 -13.03 12.91 -9.19
CA ARG A 99 -12.65 14.05 -8.35
C ARG A 99 -13.77 15.07 -8.24
N ARG A 100 -14.49 15.34 -9.33
CA ARG A 100 -15.67 16.22 -9.32
C ARG A 100 -16.77 15.65 -8.41
N LEU A 101 -17.12 14.38 -8.58
CA LEU A 101 -18.13 13.70 -7.75
C LEU A 101 -17.75 13.68 -6.26
N SER A 102 -16.47 13.44 -5.95
CA SER A 102 -15.95 13.50 -4.58
C SER A 102 -16.11 14.87 -3.94
N ARG A 103 -15.84 15.96 -4.69
CA ARG A 103 -16.03 17.33 -4.21
C ARG A 103 -17.49 17.68 -4.02
N GLU A 104 -18.34 17.35 -4.99
CA GLU A 104 -19.80 17.63 -4.94
C GLU A 104 -20.50 16.87 -3.81
N GLN A 105 -20.06 15.64 -3.53
CA GLN A 105 -20.64 14.82 -2.46
C GLN A 105 -19.99 15.03 -1.09
N HIS A 106 -18.94 15.86 -0.99
CA HIS A 106 -18.13 16.03 0.23
C HIS A 106 -17.65 14.71 0.85
N ARG A 107 -17.32 13.73 0.02
CA ARG A 107 -16.85 12.40 0.44
C ARG A 107 -15.45 12.16 -0.07
N GLU A 108 -14.68 11.38 0.66
CA GLU A 108 -13.34 10.98 0.24
C GLU A 108 -13.39 10.25 -1.12
N LEU A 109 -12.43 10.56 -1.99
CA LEU A 109 -12.34 10.01 -3.35
C LEU A 109 -12.42 8.48 -3.39
N ARG A 110 -11.78 7.80 -2.43
CA ARG A 110 -11.81 6.34 -2.27
C ARG A 110 -13.23 5.80 -2.08
N THR A 111 -14.05 6.52 -1.32
CA THR A 111 -15.39 6.13 -0.94
C THR A 111 -16.34 6.31 -2.12
N VAL A 112 -16.15 7.35 -2.91
CA VAL A 112 -16.87 7.55 -4.18
C VAL A 112 -16.48 6.48 -5.20
N ALA A 113 -15.19 6.19 -5.35
CA ALA A 113 -14.71 5.13 -6.24
C ALA A 113 -15.26 3.74 -5.85
N ALA A 114 -15.32 3.42 -4.55
CA ALA A 114 -15.95 2.20 -4.05
C ALA A 114 -17.43 2.14 -4.42
N GLY A 115 -18.17 3.24 -4.27
CA GLY A 115 -19.58 3.31 -4.68
C GLY A 115 -19.78 3.03 -6.17
N VAL A 116 -18.92 3.55 -7.05
CA VAL A 116 -18.96 3.24 -8.49
C VAL A 116 -18.77 1.74 -8.77
N ILE A 117 -17.87 1.09 -8.03
CA ILE A 117 -17.65 -0.36 -8.14
C ILE A 117 -18.89 -1.13 -7.68
N ASP A 118 -19.47 -0.75 -6.54
CA ASP A 118 -20.65 -1.40 -5.97
C ASP A 118 -21.86 -1.27 -6.91
N ASP A 119 -22.11 -0.08 -7.47
CA ASP A 119 -23.15 0.16 -8.45
C ASP A 119 -22.96 -0.69 -9.71
N ALA A 120 -21.72 -0.88 -10.16
CA ALA A 120 -21.41 -1.75 -11.29
C ALA A 120 -21.67 -3.22 -10.99
N VAL A 121 -21.34 -3.69 -9.78
CA VAL A 121 -21.65 -5.05 -9.35
C VAL A 121 -23.16 -5.27 -9.29
N LEU A 122 -23.92 -4.31 -8.76
CA LEU A 122 -25.38 -4.37 -8.70
C LEU A 122 -26.01 -4.45 -10.10
N GLN A 123 -25.57 -3.61 -11.03
CA GLN A 123 -26.05 -3.64 -12.41
C GLN A 123 -25.71 -4.94 -13.12
N ALA A 124 -24.50 -5.46 -12.95
CA ALA A 124 -24.09 -6.74 -13.56
C ALA A 124 -24.92 -7.91 -13.04
N ARG A 125 -25.33 -7.90 -11.77
CA ARG A 125 -26.23 -8.91 -11.19
C ARG A 125 -27.68 -8.78 -11.68
N ALA A 126 -28.11 -7.55 -11.98
CA ALA A 126 -29.46 -7.26 -12.47
C ALA A 126 -29.62 -7.52 -13.98
N ALA A 127 -28.52 -7.57 -14.75
CA ALA A 127 -28.56 -7.89 -16.17
C ALA A 127 -29.03 -9.35 -16.37
N PRO A 128 -30.01 -9.59 -17.26
CA PRO A 128 -30.48 -10.95 -17.54
C PRO A 128 -29.37 -11.77 -18.22
N ASN A 129 -29.31 -13.07 -17.86
CA ASN A 129 -28.20 -14.00 -18.13
C ASN A 129 -27.95 -14.29 -19.64
N ASP A 130 -28.77 -13.74 -20.53
CA ASP A 130 -28.72 -13.86 -21.99
C ASP A 130 -27.96 -12.71 -22.69
N ALA A 131 -27.58 -11.65 -21.97
CA ALA A 131 -26.95 -10.47 -22.55
C ALA A 131 -25.47 -10.64 -22.94
N TRP A 132 -24.78 -11.68 -22.45
CA TRP A 132 -23.41 -12.03 -22.88
C TRP A 132 -23.42 -13.31 -23.71
N ALA A 133 -23.73 -13.19 -25.00
CA ALA A 133 -23.33 -14.17 -25.99
C ALA A 133 -22.04 -13.66 -26.65
N PRO A 134 -20.89 -14.36 -26.53
CA PRO A 134 -19.71 -13.97 -27.28
C PRO A 134 -20.05 -14.00 -28.77
N SER A 135 -19.83 -12.88 -29.46
CA SER A 135 -20.06 -12.77 -30.90
C SER A 135 -19.32 -13.92 -31.61
N PRO A 136 -19.99 -14.72 -32.46
CA PRO A 136 -19.30 -15.79 -33.18
C PRO A 136 -18.13 -15.20 -33.97
N PRO A 137 -16.95 -15.86 -33.98
CA PRO A 137 -15.77 -15.32 -34.62
C PRO A 137 -16.08 -15.00 -36.09
N ALA A 138 -15.74 -13.77 -36.50
CA ALA A 138 -16.00 -13.26 -37.84
C ALA A 138 -15.41 -14.24 -38.89
N ARG A 139 -16.30 -14.83 -39.69
CA ARG A 139 -15.95 -15.79 -40.75
C ARG A 139 -15.15 -15.03 -41.83
N GLN A 140 -13.82 -15.05 -41.73
CA GLN A 140 -12.93 -14.42 -42.70
C GLN A 140 -13.13 -15.10 -44.06
N SER A 141 -13.81 -14.42 -44.99
CA SER A 141 -14.02 -14.90 -46.34
C SER A 141 -12.69 -14.89 -47.10
N ASN A 142 -12.03 -16.04 -47.18
CA ASN A 142 -10.74 -16.20 -47.85
C ASN A 142 -10.89 -16.23 -49.40
N ARG A 143 -11.76 -15.39 -49.97
CA ARG A 143 -12.03 -15.35 -51.43
C ARG A 143 -10.97 -14.61 -52.26
N GLY A 144 -9.94 -14.03 -51.63
CA GLY A 144 -8.91 -13.25 -52.33
C GLY A 144 -7.53 -13.90 -52.50
N ARG A 145 -7.27 -15.08 -51.93
CA ARG A 145 -5.90 -15.63 -51.81
C ARG A 145 -5.56 -16.75 -52.81
N CYS A 146 -6.36 -16.96 -53.85
CA CYS A 146 -6.13 -18.04 -54.83
C CYS A 146 -5.53 -17.58 -56.18
N GLN A 147 -5.32 -16.28 -56.43
CA GLN A 147 -4.86 -15.78 -57.74
C GLN A 147 -3.38 -15.32 -57.84
N ARG A 148 -2.56 -15.45 -56.79
CA ARG A 148 -1.15 -14.96 -56.83
C ARG A 148 -0.06 -16.03 -56.72
N ARG A 149 -0.35 -17.31 -57.03
CA ARG A 149 0.66 -18.39 -57.02
C ARG A 149 0.95 -19.05 -58.37
N ALA A 150 0.53 -18.46 -59.50
CA ALA A 150 0.73 -19.03 -60.84
C ALA A 150 1.62 -18.18 -61.77
N ALA A 151 2.54 -17.37 -61.24
CA ALA A 151 3.46 -16.59 -62.07
C ALA A 151 4.85 -16.46 -61.44
N THR A 152 5.51 -17.60 -61.18
CA THR A 152 6.97 -17.62 -60.95
C THR A 152 7.55 -18.98 -61.34
N SER A 153 7.49 -19.32 -62.62
CA SER A 153 8.27 -20.43 -63.19
C SER A 153 8.47 -20.23 -64.69
N ALA A 154 9.39 -19.33 -65.06
CA ALA A 154 10.09 -19.34 -66.35
C ALA A 154 11.04 -18.13 -66.41
N SER A 155 12.28 -18.30 -65.95
CA SER A 155 13.46 -17.66 -66.53
C SER A 155 14.69 -18.10 -65.73
N LEU A 156 15.35 -19.16 -66.22
CA LEU A 156 16.78 -19.42 -66.12
C LEU A 156 17.06 -20.67 -66.97
N CYS A 157 17.24 -20.42 -68.27
CA CYS A 157 18.40 -20.96 -68.97
C CYS A 157 19.62 -20.15 -68.56
#